data_AF-A0A5S5AHB6-F1
#
_entry.id   AF-A0A5S5AHB6-F1
#
_cell.length_a   1.000
_cell.length_b   1.000
_cell.length_c   1.000
_cell.angle_alpha   90.00
_cell.angle_beta   90.00
_cell.angle_gamma   90.00
#
_symmetry.space_group_name_H-M   'P 1'
#
loop_
_entity.id
_entity.type
_entity.pdbx_description
1 polymer ?
#
loop_
_entity_poly.entity_id
_entity_poly.type
_entity_poly.pdbx_seq_one_letter_code
_entity_poly.pdbx_strand_id
1 'polypeptide(L)'
;MNAMQYAKWFIKAGYDTPQNTFEGNMKLQKLLYFAQLIHLAKYDKVLFDDPIYAFEHGSVIEDIRLEYKNNFLGLVTDANLTSFNFTEEEMDTLNLTIAIYGDASAEELSELNHFHRSWEKAYKNSKMGNYHFKELAEISIDDIKKYDLEGVKKVIKAFEMADNNDVCYEVNGVKFYYDPNEIQMDEELKNRLKEFPAREAAYSICRDESQGIIIY
;
A
#
# COMPACT_ATOMS: atom_id res chain seq x y z
N MET A 1 18.11 -1.32 4.39
CA MET A 1 17.77 -2.73 4.03
C MET A 1 17.78 -2.86 2.50
N ASN A 2 17.90 -4.07 1.93
CA ASN A 2 17.94 -4.27 0.48
C ASN A 2 16.55 -4.58 -0.12
N ALA A 3 16.17 -3.85 -1.17
CA ALA A 3 14.90 -3.96 -1.88
C ALA A 3 14.59 -5.36 -2.44
N MET A 4 15.63 -6.13 -2.77
CA MET A 4 15.55 -7.49 -3.31
C MET A 4 14.80 -8.45 -2.38
N GLN A 5 14.90 -8.28 -1.06
CA GLN A 5 14.16 -9.15 -0.12
C GLN A 5 12.65 -8.95 -0.26
N TYR A 6 12.20 -7.70 -0.38
CA TYR A 6 10.79 -7.38 -0.60
C TYR A 6 10.33 -7.80 -2.00
N ALA A 7 11.18 -7.66 -3.02
CA ALA A 7 10.87 -8.10 -4.38
C ALA A 7 10.60 -9.61 -4.44
N LYS A 8 11.49 -10.40 -3.81
CA LYS A 8 11.30 -11.86 -3.66
C LYS A 8 10.01 -12.20 -2.93
N TRP A 9 9.65 -11.42 -1.90
CA TRP A 9 8.41 -11.64 -1.17
C TRP A 9 7.17 -11.45 -2.06
N PHE A 10 7.11 -10.36 -2.82
CA PHE A 10 6.02 -10.11 -3.78
C PHE A 10 5.96 -11.17 -4.89
N ILE A 11 7.10 -11.58 -5.44
CA ILE A 11 7.18 -12.65 -6.45
C ILE A 11 6.67 -13.98 -5.88
N LYS A 12 7.11 -14.36 -4.67
CA LYS A 12 6.64 -15.58 -3.99
C LYS A 12 5.14 -15.55 -3.74
N ALA A 13 4.60 -14.37 -3.47
CA ALA A 13 3.16 -14.14 -3.29
C ALA A 13 2.38 -13.97 -4.61
N GLY A 14 3.04 -14.01 -5.78
CA GLY A 14 2.40 -13.96 -7.11
C GLY A 14 2.05 -12.57 -7.63
N TYR A 15 2.59 -11.51 -7.02
CA TYR A 15 2.28 -10.11 -7.37
C TYR A 15 3.09 -9.55 -8.55
N ASP A 16 3.75 -10.43 -9.31
CA ASP A 16 4.43 -10.15 -10.57
C ASP A 16 3.66 -10.69 -11.79
N THR A 17 2.36 -10.95 -11.64
CA THR A 17 1.50 -11.50 -12.69
C THR A 17 1.11 -10.43 -13.72
N PRO A 18 1.21 -10.69 -15.05
CA PRO A 18 1.69 -11.93 -15.67
C PRO A 18 3.21 -12.12 -15.55
N GLN A 19 3.62 -13.31 -15.09
CA GLN A 19 5.01 -13.61 -14.76
C GLN A 19 5.94 -13.62 -15.99
N ASN A 20 7.21 -13.27 -15.79
CA ASN A 20 8.23 -13.21 -16.83
C ASN A 20 7.86 -12.32 -18.03
N THR A 21 7.09 -11.26 -17.80
CA THR A 21 6.72 -10.27 -18.81
C THR A 21 7.21 -8.88 -18.45
N PHE A 22 7.09 -7.95 -19.40
CA PHE A 22 7.32 -6.53 -19.14
C PHE A 22 6.33 -5.99 -18.11
N GLU A 23 5.05 -6.35 -18.24
CA GLU A 23 3.95 -5.93 -17.37
C GLU A 23 4.13 -6.45 -15.94
N GLY A 24 4.52 -7.72 -15.78
CA GLY A 24 4.81 -8.32 -14.48
C GLY A 24 5.98 -7.64 -13.77
N ASN A 25 7.05 -7.34 -14.51
CA ASN A 25 8.19 -6.57 -13.99
C ASN A 25 7.72 -5.16 -13.58
N MET A 26 6.96 -4.48 -14.44
CA MET A 26 6.43 -3.14 -14.15
C MET A 26 5.54 -3.13 -12.90
N LYS A 27 4.64 -4.10 -12.75
CA LYS A 27 3.81 -4.26 -11.55
C LYS A 27 4.66 -4.42 -10.29
N LEU A 28 5.65 -5.31 -10.32
CA LEU A 28 6.59 -5.50 -9.21
C LEU A 28 7.31 -4.20 -8.83
N GLN A 29 7.82 -3.44 -9.81
CA GLN A 29 8.48 -2.16 -9.57
C GLN A 29 7.55 -1.17 -8.87
N LYS A 30 6.28 -1.12 -9.26
CA LYS A 30 5.30 -0.21 -8.67
C LYS A 30 4.94 -0.61 -7.25
N LEU A 31 4.73 -1.89 -6.99
CA LEU A 31 4.44 -2.37 -5.64
C LEU A 31 5.60 -2.09 -4.67
N LEU A 32 6.84 -2.26 -5.11
CA LEU A 32 8.02 -1.88 -4.31
C LEU A 32 8.06 -0.38 -4.00
N TYR A 33 7.80 0.47 -5.00
CA TYR A 33 7.72 1.90 -4.82
C TYR A 33 6.59 2.30 -3.85
N PHE A 34 5.38 1.76 -4.01
CA PHE A 34 4.27 2.04 -3.10
C PHE A 34 4.53 1.53 -1.68
N ALA A 35 5.19 0.37 -1.52
CA ALA A 35 5.61 -0.13 -0.21
C ALA A 35 6.57 0.84 0.50
N GLN A 36 7.56 1.40 -0.21
CA GLN A 36 8.44 2.43 0.33
C GLN A 36 7.66 3.66 0.82
N LEU A 37 6.66 4.11 0.05
CA LEU A 37 5.81 5.24 0.40
C LEU A 37 4.92 4.95 1.62
N ILE A 38 4.31 3.77 1.69
CA ILE A 38 3.50 3.32 2.83
C ILE A 38 4.35 3.25 4.09
N HIS A 39 5.55 2.65 4.00
CA HIS A 39 6.43 2.50 5.16
C HIS A 39 6.87 3.86 5.70
N LEU A 40 7.26 4.77 4.81
CA LEU A 40 7.57 6.16 5.17
C LEU A 40 6.36 6.85 5.81
N ALA A 41 5.14 6.60 5.33
CA ALA A 41 3.94 7.28 5.80
C ALA A 41 3.53 6.82 7.20
N LYS A 42 3.65 5.52 7.50
CA LYS A 42 3.26 4.92 8.79
C LYS A 42 4.34 5.04 9.84
N TYR A 43 5.61 4.89 9.45
CA TYR A 43 6.72 4.69 10.39
C TYR A 43 7.79 5.79 10.34
N ASP A 44 7.72 6.72 9.38
CA ASP A 44 8.73 7.74 9.10
C ASP A 44 10.15 7.17 8.83
N LYS A 45 10.21 5.89 8.46
CA LYS A 45 11.43 5.13 8.17
C LYS A 45 11.51 4.75 6.69
N VAL A 46 12.74 4.59 6.21
CA VAL A 46 13.03 4.11 4.85
C VAL A 46 12.94 2.58 4.86
N LEU A 47 12.15 1.98 3.95
CA LEU A 47 11.97 0.53 3.87
C LEU A 47 13.21 -0.16 3.27
N PHE A 48 13.77 0.41 2.20
CA PHE A 48 15.03 0.02 1.58
C PHE A 48 15.81 1.23 1.06
N ASP A 49 17.13 1.08 0.96
CA ASP A 49 18.04 2.17 0.59
C ASP A 49 18.43 2.15 -0.90
N ASP A 50 17.95 1.17 -1.65
CA ASP A 50 18.21 1.03 -3.08
C ASP A 50 17.68 2.25 -3.87
N PRO A 51 18.47 2.82 -4.80
CA PRO A 51 18.04 3.99 -5.56
C PRO A 51 16.79 3.72 -6.40
N ILE A 52 15.85 4.66 -6.31
CA ILE A 52 14.60 4.66 -7.08
C ILE A 52 14.74 5.71 -8.17
N TYR A 53 14.51 5.33 -9.42
CA TYR A 53 14.64 6.22 -10.57
C TYR A 53 13.30 6.45 -11.26
N ALA A 54 13.08 7.66 -11.76
CA ALA A 54 11.92 8.00 -12.56
C ALA A 54 12.15 7.65 -14.05
N PHE A 55 11.39 6.67 -14.54
CA PHE A 55 11.36 6.27 -15.95
C PHE A 55 10.01 6.59 -16.59
N GLU A 56 9.90 6.41 -17.91
CA GLU A 56 8.69 6.68 -18.70
C GLU A 56 7.45 5.91 -18.22
N HIS A 57 7.64 4.68 -17.72
CA HIS A 57 6.59 3.85 -17.15
C HIS A 57 6.63 3.87 -15.60
N GLY A 58 6.91 5.04 -15.04
CA GLY A 58 6.98 5.30 -13.62
C GLY A 58 8.31 4.93 -12.95
N SER A 59 8.26 4.76 -11.62
CA SER A 59 9.45 4.54 -10.78
C SER A 59 10.02 3.13 -10.92
N VAL A 60 11.34 3.01 -10.86
CA VAL A 60 12.09 1.77 -11.11
C VAL A 60 13.27 1.67 -10.14
N ILE A 61 13.41 0.52 -9.47
CA ILE A 61 14.63 0.07 -8.81
C ILE A 61 15.39 -0.81 -9.80
N GLU A 62 16.44 -0.26 -10.41
CA GLU A 62 17.02 -0.83 -11.62
C GLU A 62 17.62 -2.22 -11.42
N ASP A 63 18.29 -2.46 -10.29
CA ASP A 63 18.90 -3.76 -10.01
C ASP A 63 17.86 -4.89 -10.00
N ILE A 64 16.68 -4.62 -9.44
CA ILE A 64 15.55 -5.57 -9.44
C ILE A 64 14.98 -5.72 -10.86
N ARG A 65 14.81 -4.61 -11.59
CA ARG A 65 14.28 -4.65 -12.97
C ARG A 65 15.18 -5.51 -13.87
N LEU A 66 16.49 -5.35 -13.74
CA LEU A 66 17.49 -6.08 -14.51
C LEU A 66 17.57 -7.54 -14.09
N GLU A 67 17.56 -7.84 -12.79
CA GLU A 67 17.56 -9.22 -12.29
C GLU A 67 16.31 -9.97 -12.76
N TYR A 68 15.14 -9.35 -12.64
CA TYR A 68 13.88 -9.90 -13.13
C TYR A 68 13.93 -10.17 -14.64
N LYS A 69 14.48 -9.23 -15.43
CA LYS A 69 14.56 -9.36 -16.90
C LYS A 69 15.56 -10.43 -17.34
N ASN A 70 16.73 -10.48 -16.71
CA ASN A 70 17.87 -11.26 -17.18
C ASN A 70 17.96 -12.65 -16.53
N ASN A 71 17.37 -12.83 -15.35
CA ASN A 71 17.48 -14.04 -14.54
C ASN A 71 16.15 -14.41 -13.84
N PHE A 72 15.02 -14.27 -14.53
CA PHE A 72 13.70 -14.50 -13.95
C PHE A 72 13.56 -15.86 -13.22
N LEU A 73 13.96 -16.96 -13.86
CA LEU A 73 13.86 -18.30 -13.25
C LEU A 73 14.74 -18.45 -12.01
N GLY A 74 15.94 -17.84 -12.03
CA GLY A 74 16.83 -17.82 -10.87
C GLY A 74 16.21 -17.02 -9.72
N LEU A 75 15.66 -15.84 -10.03
CA LEU A 75 14.99 -14.98 -9.07
C LEU A 75 13.78 -15.66 -8.41
N VAL A 76 12.92 -16.35 -9.18
CA VAL A 76 11.78 -17.11 -8.65
C VAL A 76 12.24 -18.28 -7.78
N THR A 77 13.27 -19.01 -8.21
CA THR A 77 13.84 -20.12 -7.44
C THR A 77 14.37 -19.63 -6.09
N ASP A 78 15.14 -18.55 -6.12
CA ASP A 78 15.69 -17.90 -4.94
C ASP A 78 14.57 -17.36 -4.02
N ALA A 79 13.54 -16.72 -4.58
CA ALA A 79 12.37 -16.26 -3.83
C ALA A 79 11.65 -17.40 -3.09
N ASN A 80 11.46 -18.55 -3.76
CA ASN A 80 10.82 -19.72 -3.17
C ASN A 80 11.62 -20.33 -2.02
N LEU A 81 12.95 -20.34 -2.14
CA LEU A 81 13.87 -20.86 -1.12
C LEU A 81 14.16 -19.86 0.01
N THR A 82 13.92 -18.57 -0.21
CA THR A 82 14.16 -17.52 0.77
C THR A 82 13.20 -17.67 1.97
N SER A 83 13.78 -17.66 3.17
CA SER A 83 13.07 -17.42 4.42
C SER A 83 13.13 -15.93 4.73
N PHE A 84 11.97 -15.30 4.93
CA PHE A 84 11.89 -13.88 5.23
C PHE A 84 11.85 -13.68 6.74
N ASN A 85 12.72 -12.81 7.25
CA ASN A 85 12.76 -12.42 8.65
C ASN A 85 12.50 -10.91 8.77
N PHE A 86 11.29 -10.52 8.39
CA PHE A 86 10.86 -9.14 8.41
C PHE A 86 10.36 -8.74 9.80
N THR A 87 10.55 -7.47 10.13
CA THR A 87 9.96 -6.88 11.34
C THR A 87 8.43 -6.81 11.22
N GLU A 88 7.74 -6.55 12.34
CA GLU A 88 6.29 -6.34 12.32
C GLU A 88 5.89 -5.14 11.44
N GLU A 89 6.65 -4.03 11.52
CA GLU A 89 6.42 -2.83 10.69
C GLU A 89 6.60 -3.11 9.18
N GLU A 90 7.58 -3.94 8.82
CA GLU A 90 7.80 -4.36 7.43
C GLU A 90 6.68 -5.28 6.93
N MET A 91 6.31 -6.29 7.72
CA MET A 91 5.21 -7.19 7.34
C MET A 91 3.88 -6.45 7.19
N ASP A 92 3.58 -5.53 8.12
CA ASP A 92 2.41 -4.67 8.04
C ASP A 92 2.42 -3.83 6.75
N THR A 93 3.57 -3.22 6.42
CA THR A 93 3.74 -2.45 5.17
C THR A 93 3.45 -3.30 3.94
N LEU A 94 4.02 -4.50 3.86
CA LEU A 94 3.87 -5.39 2.71
C LEU A 94 2.42 -5.84 2.54
N ASN A 95 1.76 -6.22 3.64
CA ASN A 95 0.36 -6.63 3.64
C ASN A 95 -0.56 -5.47 3.23
N LEU A 96 -0.34 -4.27 3.78
CA LEU A 96 -1.13 -3.08 3.42
C LEU A 96 -0.89 -2.66 1.97
N THR A 97 0.33 -2.82 1.45
CA THR A 97 0.64 -2.56 0.03
C THR A 97 -0.20 -3.47 -0.86
N ILE A 98 -0.28 -4.76 -0.55
CA ILE A 98 -1.16 -5.69 -1.28
C ILE A 98 -2.62 -5.30 -1.14
N ALA A 99 -3.06 -4.98 0.07
CA ALA A 99 -4.46 -4.69 0.34
C ALA A 99 -4.97 -3.46 -0.43
N ILE A 100 -4.13 -2.43 -0.60
CA ILE A 100 -4.48 -1.22 -1.33
C ILE A 100 -4.25 -1.36 -2.84
N TYR A 101 -3.12 -1.98 -3.25
CA TYR A 101 -2.61 -1.89 -4.62
C TYR A 101 -2.46 -3.23 -5.35
N GLY A 102 -2.62 -4.36 -4.65
CA GLY A 102 -2.32 -5.70 -5.16
C GLY A 102 -3.17 -6.12 -6.36
N ASP A 103 -4.44 -5.71 -6.38
CA ASP A 103 -5.39 -6.06 -7.46
C ASP A 103 -5.27 -5.16 -8.69
N ALA A 104 -4.63 -4.00 -8.58
CA ALA A 104 -4.44 -3.09 -9.69
C ALA A 104 -3.51 -3.69 -10.77
N SER A 105 -3.80 -3.37 -12.02
CA SER A 105 -2.96 -3.69 -13.16
C SER A 105 -1.66 -2.90 -13.13
N ALA A 106 -0.66 -3.36 -13.90
CA ALA A 106 0.61 -2.65 -14.02
C ALA A 106 0.43 -1.22 -14.59
N GLU A 107 -0.53 -1.05 -15.50
CA GLU A 107 -0.87 0.24 -16.12
C GLU A 107 -1.49 1.20 -15.11
N GLU A 108 -2.53 0.76 -14.39
CA GLU A 108 -3.17 1.57 -13.33
C GLU A 108 -2.16 2.01 -12.26
N LEU A 109 -1.27 1.11 -11.83
CA LEU A 109 -0.21 1.44 -10.89
C LEU A 109 0.80 2.45 -11.47
N SER A 110 1.10 2.37 -12.76
CA SER A 110 1.95 3.35 -13.43
C SER A 110 1.28 4.71 -13.52
N GLU A 111 -0.01 4.76 -13.86
CA GLU A 111 -0.79 6.00 -13.88
C GLU A 111 -0.85 6.64 -12.49
N LEU A 112 -1.13 5.85 -11.45
CA LEU A 112 -1.09 6.31 -10.06
C LEU A 112 0.27 6.92 -9.70
N ASN A 113 1.36 6.26 -10.07
CA ASN A 113 2.71 6.77 -9.82
C ASN A 113 2.96 8.09 -10.57
N HIS A 114 2.45 8.27 -11.79
CA HIS A 114 2.64 9.50 -12.55
C HIS A 114 1.99 10.74 -11.91
N PHE A 115 1.02 10.56 -11.00
CA PHE A 115 0.47 11.66 -10.20
C PHE A 115 1.41 12.13 -9.07
N HIS A 116 2.47 11.39 -8.75
CA HIS A 116 3.43 11.78 -7.73
C HIS A 116 4.42 12.82 -8.24
N ARG A 117 4.56 13.91 -7.49
CA ARG A 117 5.41 15.04 -7.85
C ARG A 117 6.88 14.73 -7.71
N SER A 118 7.27 13.84 -6.79
CA SER A 118 8.67 13.40 -6.68
C SER A 118 9.13 12.70 -7.97
N TRP A 119 8.29 11.80 -8.52
CA TRP A 119 8.53 11.17 -9.81
C TRP A 119 8.56 12.20 -10.94
N GLU A 120 7.56 13.08 -11.04
CA GLU A 120 7.46 14.06 -12.12
C GLU A 120 8.70 14.98 -12.15
N LYS A 121 9.12 15.45 -10.98
CA LYS A 121 10.30 16.30 -10.81
C LYS A 121 11.57 15.58 -11.28
N ALA A 122 11.82 14.36 -10.79
CA ALA A 122 12.99 13.59 -11.16
C ALA A 122 12.99 13.24 -12.67
N TYR A 123 11.84 12.85 -13.22
CA TYR A 123 11.69 12.56 -14.64
C TYR A 123 12.01 13.79 -15.50
N LYS A 124 11.48 14.97 -15.16
CA LYS A 124 11.78 16.23 -15.86
C LYS A 124 13.25 16.62 -15.74
N ASN A 125 13.84 16.47 -14.55
CA ASN A 125 15.26 16.77 -14.32
C ASN A 125 16.19 15.89 -15.16
N SER A 126 15.78 14.63 -15.41
CA SER A 126 16.53 13.71 -16.25
C SER A 126 16.57 14.10 -17.73
N LYS A 127 15.66 14.97 -18.18
CA LYS A 127 15.45 15.25 -19.60
C LYS A 127 16.31 16.44 -20.06
N MET A 128 17.26 16.18 -20.96
CA MET A 128 17.99 17.23 -21.67
C MET A 128 17.82 17.06 -23.18
N GLY A 129 17.00 17.93 -23.78
CA GLY A 129 16.56 17.79 -25.16
C GLY A 129 15.73 16.52 -25.37
N ASN A 130 16.20 15.63 -26.25
CA ASN A 130 15.55 14.34 -26.55
C ASN A 130 16.16 13.16 -25.77
N TYR A 131 17.08 13.42 -24.84
CA TYR A 131 17.78 12.39 -24.07
C TYR A 131 17.37 12.41 -22.60
N HIS A 132 17.37 11.22 -21.99
CA HIS A 132 17.17 11.02 -20.57
C HIS A 132 18.47 10.53 -19.92
N PHE A 133 18.89 11.20 -18.84
CA PHE A 133 20.09 10.87 -18.07
C PHE A 133 19.67 10.24 -16.75
N LYS A 134 19.96 8.95 -16.58
CA LYS A 134 19.54 8.16 -15.41
C LYS A 134 20.07 8.76 -14.11
N GLU A 135 21.29 9.28 -14.11
CA GLU A 135 21.98 9.89 -12.97
C GLU A 135 21.23 11.12 -12.43
N LEU A 136 20.37 11.72 -13.24
CA LEU A 136 19.53 12.87 -12.88
C LEU A 136 18.07 12.47 -12.63
N ALA A 137 17.74 11.19 -12.79
CA ALA A 137 16.39 10.64 -12.66
C ALA A 137 16.10 10.07 -11.26
N GLU A 138 17.05 10.14 -10.32
CA GLU A 138 16.86 9.61 -8.98
C GLU A 138 15.77 10.38 -8.22
N ILE A 139 14.83 9.63 -7.63
CA ILE A 139 13.75 10.13 -6.79
C ILE A 139 14.25 10.11 -5.35
N SER A 140 14.56 11.29 -4.80
CA SER A 140 15.04 11.39 -3.42
C SER A 140 13.93 11.10 -2.40
N ILE A 141 14.30 10.48 -1.27
CA ILE A 141 13.39 10.29 -0.12
C ILE A 141 12.85 11.63 0.38
N ASP A 142 13.67 12.68 0.38
CA ASP A 142 13.26 14.02 0.80
C ASP A 142 12.15 14.58 -0.10
N ASP A 143 12.23 14.37 -1.42
CA ASP A 143 11.17 14.79 -2.35
C ASP A 143 9.88 13.98 -2.14
N ILE A 144 9.98 12.67 -1.87
CA ILE A 144 8.82 11.83 -1.51
C ILE A 144 8.15 12.37 -0.24
N LYS A 145 8.92 12.55 0.83
CA LYS A 145 8.43 13.09 2.11
C LYS A 145 7.78 14.46 1.94
N LYS A 146 8.39 15.32 1.12
CA LYS A 146 7.94 16.70 0.92
C LYS A 146 6.67 16.80 0.07
N TYR A 147 6.55 16.00 -0.98
CA TYR A 147 5.50 16.23 -1.98
C TYR A 147 4.38 15.20 -1.98
N ASP A 148 4.65 13.94 -1.66
CA ASP A 148 3.72 12.84 -1.94
C ASP A 148 3.15 12.20 -0.66
N LEU A 149 3.90 12.27 0.45
CA LEU A 149 3.58 11.52 1.67
C LEU A 149 2.23 11.88 2.30
N GLU A 150 1.81 13.15 2.23
CA GLU A 150 0.50 13.57 2.73
C GLU A 150 -0.66 12.98 1.90
N GLY A 151 -0.46 12.73 0.61
CA GLY A 151 -1.42 12.01 -0.22
C GLY A 151 -1.52 10.55 0.19
N VAL A 152 -0.38 9.89 0.39
CA VAL A 152 -0.30 8.49 0.82
C VAL A 152 -0.99 8.29 2.17
N LYS A 153 -0.74 9.16 3.16
CA LYS A 153 -1.41 9.11 4.48
C LYS A 153 -2.93 9.19 4.36
N LYS A 154 -3.45 10.01 3.45
CA LYS A 154 -4.90 10.11 3.19
C LYS A 154 -5.47 8.83 2.58
N VAL A 155 -4.74 8.21 1.65
CA VAL A 155 -5.12 6.91 1.06
C VAL A 155 -5.16 5.83 2.13
N ILE A 156 -4.12 5.72 2.96
CA ILE A 156 -4.06 4.75 4.07
C ILE A 156 -5.24 4.96 5.02
N LYS A 157 -5.46 6.20 5.47
CA LYS A 157 -6.59 6.53 6.35
C LYS A 157 -7.94 6.16 5.74
N ALA A 158 -8.15 6.46 4.45
CA ALA A 158 -9.39 6.13 3.75
C ALA A 158 -9.59 4.62 3.62
N PHE A 159 -8.50 3.87 3.38
CA PHE A 159 -8.53 2.41 3.33
C PHE A 159 -8.87 1.80 4.69
N GLU A 160 -8.19 2.24 5.75
CA GLU A 160 -8.44 1.78 7.12
C GLU A 160 -9.88 2.11 7.57
N MET A 161 -10.41 3.28 7.20
CA MET A 161 -11.81 3.64 7.44
C MET A 161 -12.80 2.76 6.66
N ALA A 162 -12.47 2.38 5.42
CA ALA A 162 -13.32 1.52 4.61
C ALA A 162 -13.34 0.08 5.15
N ASP A 163 -12.20 -0.46 5.54
CA ASP A 163 -12.08 -1.79 6.16
C ASP A 163 -12.82 -1.84 7.50
N ASN A 164 -12.73 -0.76 8.27
CA ASN A 164 -13.48 -0.57 9.51
C ASN A 164 -15.00 -0.58 9.34
N ASN A 165 -15.54 -0.16 8.18
CA ASN A 165 -16.98 -0.20 7.96
C ASN A 165 -17.55 -1.63 7.90
N ASP A 166 -16.72 -2.65 7.70
CA ASP A 166 -17.13 -4.07 7.77
C ASP A 166 -17.10 -4.62 9.21
N VAL A 167 -16.52 -3.88 10.16
CA VAL A 167 -16.49 -4.28 11.57
C VAL A 167 -17.90 -4.21 12.14
N CYS A 168 -18.41 -5.35 12.57
CA CYS A 168 -19.71 -5.43 13.22
C CYS A 168 -19.65 -6.21 14.54
N TYR A 169 -20.49 -5.78 15.48
CA TYR A 169 -20.83 -6.56 16.66
C TYR A 169 -22.17 -7.27 16.39
N GLU A 170 -22.17 -8.60 16.49
CA GLU A 170 -23.40 -9.38 16.33
C GLU A 170 -23.94 -9.80 17.70
N VAL A 171 -25.22 -9.50 17.95
CA VAL A 171 -25.92 -9.93 19.16
C VAL A 171 -27.39 -10.18 18.88
N ASN A 172 -27.94 -11.25 19.45
CA ASN A 172 -29.33 -11.69 19.21
C ASN A 172 -29.68 -11.87 17.72
N GLY A 173 -28.70 -12.21 16.88
CA GLY A 173 -28.88 -12.38 15.43
C GLY A 173 -28.97 -11.07 14.64
N VAL A 174 -28.62 -9.94 15.25
CA VAL A 174 -28.60 -8.61 14.63
C VAL A 174 -27.16 -8.11 14.55
N LYS A 175 -26.75 -7.62 13.39
CA LYS A 175 -25.43 -7.04 13.16
C LYS A 175 -25.43 -5.53 13.37
N PHE A 176 -24.46 -5.03 14.12
CA PHE A 176 -24.27 -3.60 14.33
C PHE A 176 -22.90 -3.18 13.80
N TYR A 177 -22.87 -2.53 12.64
CA TYR A 177 -21.66 -2.03 12.00
C TYR A 177 -21.22 -0.72 12.65
N TYR A 178 -19.92 -0.53 12.85
CA TYR A 178 -19.39 0.68 13.50
C TYR A 178 -17.93 0.93 13.10
N ASP A 179 -17.49 2.18 13.14
CA ASP A 179 -16.05 2.49 13.02
C ASP A 179 -15.36 2.29 14.39
N PRO A 180 -14.50 1.27 14.57
CA PRO A 180 -13.79 1.04 15.82
C PRO A 180 -12.80 2.16 16.18
N ASN A 181 -12.46 3.07 15.26
CA ASN A 181 -11.67 4.26 15.58
C ASN A 181 -12.49 5.36 16.28
N GLU A 182 -13.80 5.42 16.02
CA GLU A 182 -14.69 6.44 16.61
C GLU A 182 -15.49 5.90 17.81
N ILE A 183 -15.75 4.59 17.81
CA ILE A 183 -16.65 3.91 18.74
C ILE A 183 -15.93 2.72 19.39
N GLN A 184 -15.74 2.81 20.70
CA GLN A 184 -15.27 1.70 21.50
C GLN A 184 -16.45 0.79 21.88
N MET A 185 -16.39 -0.49 21.48
CA MET A 185 -17.40 -1.49 21.82
C MET A 185 -17.19 -2.03 23.25
N ASP A 186 -17.50 -1.21 24.25
CA ASP A 186 -17.40 -1.55 25.67
C ASP A 186 -18.63 -2.33 26.20
N GLU A 187 -18.58 -2.76 27.47
CA GLU A 187 -19.67 -3.55 28.07
C GLU A 187 -20.97 -2.75 28.22
N GLU A 188 -20.91 -1.42 28.36
CA GLU A 188 -22.09 -0.56 28.45
C GLU A 188 -22.82 -0.55 27.10
N LEU A 189 -22.11 -0.29 26.01
CA LEU A 189 -22.66 -0.30 24.66
C LEU A 189 -23.17 -1.69 24.28
N LYS A 190 -22.42 -2.77 24.58
CA LYS A 190 -22.88 -4.14 24.32
C LYS A 190 -24.20 -4.47 25.03
N ASN A 191 -24.35 -4.06 26.29
CA ASN A 191 -25.59 -4.29 27.02
C ASN A 191 -26.75 -3.46 26.44
N ARG A 192 -26.49 -2.21 26.03
CA ARG A 192 -27.45 -1.40 25.29
C ARG A 192 -27.87 -2.04 23.96
N LEU A 193 -26.94 -2.65 23.23
CA LEU A 193 -27.23 -3.34 21.95
C LEU A 193 -28.01 -4.65 22.15
N LYS A 194 -27.79 -5.38 23.26
CA LYS A 194 -28.59 -6.56 23.61
C LYS A 194 -30.07 -6.23 23.82
N GLU A 195 -30.35 -5.07 24.40
CA GLU A 195 -31.71 -4.60 24.70
C GLU A 195 -32.32 -3.77 23.55
N PHE A 196 -31.56 -3.52 22.48
CA PHE A 196 -32.02 -2.71 21.36
C PHE A 196 -33.20 -3.39 20.63
N PRO A 197 -34.36 -2.72 20.47
CA PRO A 197 -35.54 -3.31 19.86
C PRO A 197 -35.43 -3.33 18.33
N ALA A 198 -34.50 -4.13 17.83
CA ALA A 198 -34.20 -4.31 16.41
C ALA A 198 -35.43 -4.82 15.63
N ARG A 199 -35.63 -4.25 14.46
CA ARG A 199 -36.65 -4.64 13.47
C ARG A 199 -36.04 -5.14 12.16
N GLU A 200 -34.76 -4.89 11.97
CA GLU A 200 -33.96 -5.28 10.82
C GLU A 200 -32.81 -6.20 11.25
N ALA A 201 -32.19 -6.87 10.28
CA ALA A 201 -31.08 -7.78 10.54
C ALA A 201 -29.73 -7.05 10.74
N ALA A 202 -29.65 -5.79 10.35
CA ALA A 202 -28.43 -4.99 10.44
C ALA A 202 -28.72 -3.51 10.71
N TYR A 203 -27.82 -2.87 11.44
CA TYR A 203 -27.85 -1.44 11.77
C TYR A 203 -26.43 -0.86 11.71
N SER A 204 -26.32 0.45 11.53
CA SER A 204 -25.06 1.20 11.66
C SER A 204 -25.04 1.99 12.96
N ILE A 205 -23.89 2.04 13.61
CA ILE A 205 -23.64 2.86 14.78
C ILE A 205 -22.71 4.01 14.38
N CYS A 206 -23.14 5.24 14.64
CA CYS A 206 -22.34 6.44 14.41
C CYS A 206 -22.33 7.33 15.65
N ARG A 207 -21.30 8.18 15.75
CA ARG A 207 -21.18 9.17 16.82
C ARG A 207 -21.56 10.56 16.29
N ASP A 208 -22.62 11.13 16.84
CA ASP A 208 -23.03 12.50 16.60
C ASP A 208 -22.51 13.42 17.71
N GLU A 209 -22.00 14.59 17.36
CA GLU A 209 -21.41 15.54 18.31
C GLU A 209 -22.44 16.09 19.33
N SER A 210 -23.72 16.11 18.98
CA SER A 210 -24.80 16.66 19.82
C SER A 210 -25.61 15.60 20.55
N GLN A 211 -25.75 14.40 19.97
CA GLN A 211 -26.61 13.33 20.49
C GLN A 211 -25.83 12.11 21.02
N GLY A 212 -24.53 12.05 20.80
CA GLY A 212 -23.71 10.90 21.18
C GLY A 212 -23.90 9.73 20.22
N ILE A 213 -23.97 8.50 20.75
CA ILE A 213 -24.08 7.29 19.92
C ILE A 213 -25.51 7.14 19.37
N ILE A 214 -25.63 7.12 18.04
CA ILE A 214 -26.86 6.89 17.27
C ILE A 214 -26.79 5.51 16.61
N ILE A 215 -27.92 4.80 16.57
CA ILE A 215 -28.10 3.52 15.86
C ILE A 215 -29.20 3.72 14.83
N TYR A 216 -28.96 3.42 13.56
CA TYR A 216 -29.92 3.58 12.47
C TYR A 216 -29.84 2.48 11.42
#